data_AF-S3K030-F1
#
_entry.id   AF-S3K030-F1
#
_cell.length_a   1.000
_cell.length_b   1.000
_cell.length_c   1.000
_cell.angle_alpha   90.00
_cell.angle_beta   90.00
_cell.angle_gamma   90.00
#
_symmetry.space_group_name_H-M   'P 1'
#
loop_
_entity.id
_entity.type
_entity.pdbx_description
1 polymer ?
#
loop_
_entity_poly.entity_id
_entity_poly.type
_entity_poly.pdbx_seq_one_letter_code
_entity_poly.pdbx_strand_id
1 'polypeptide(L)'
;MAITGVKSGRTVQSMSFSINCDMLDKLTAYCSERGCSRSWLISKALEAYLAECLEDKADYETAAEAWKEFEKKGGKTYTSDDLRKEFGL
;
A
#
# COMPACT_ATOMS: atom_id res chain seq x y z
N MET A 1 -42.78 6.21 17.48
CA MET A 1 -41.33 6.07 17.75
C MET A 1 -40.63 5.85 16.42
N ALA A 2 -39.96 6.87 15.89
CA ALA A 2 -39.15 6.73 14.68
C ALA A 2 -37.73 6.36 15.10
N ILE A 3 -37.29 5.15 14.75
CA ILE A 3 -35.88 4.79 14.81
C ILE A 3 -35.19 5.51 13.66
N THR A 4 -34.50 6.60 13.97
CA THR A 4 -33.61 7.30 13.05
C THR A 4 -32.47 6.36 12.70
N GLY A 5 -32.52 5.78 11.50
CA GLY A 5 -31.45 4.95 10.95
C GLY A 5 -30.16 5.77 10.87
N VAL A 6 -29.14 5.33 11.61
CA VAL A 6 -27.78 5.87 11.54
C VAL A 6 -27.26 5.65 10.11
N LYS A 7 -27.08 6.73 9.35
CA LYS A 7 -26.40 6.69 8.05
C LYS A 7 -24.89 6.46 8.29
N SER A 8 -24.49 5.21 8.46
CA SER A 8 -23.10 4.81 8.25
C SER A 8 -22.94 4.44 6.77
N GLY A 9 -22.86 5.43 5.90
CA GLY A 9 -22.78 5.21 4.46
C GLY A 9 -21.37 5.43 3.95
N ARG A 10 -20.53 4.39 3.92
CA ARG A 10 -19.38 4.42 3.01
C ARG A 10 -19.93 4.56 1.59
N THR A 11 -19.56 5.62 0.88
CA THR A 11 -19.90 5.81 -0.53
C THR A 11 -19.12 4.80 -1.35
N VAL A 12 -19.81 3.76 -1.84
CA VAL A 12 -19.23 2.74 -2.73
C VAL A 12 -19.55 3.11 -4.17
N GLN A 13 -18.54 3.18 -5.03
CA GLN A 13 -18.71 3.36 -6.46
C GLN A 13 -18.64 2.00 -7.16
N SER A 14 -19.62 1.72 -8.03
CA SER A 14 -19.59 0.52 -8.86
C SER A 14 -18.53 0.66 -9.96
N MET A 15 -17.77 -0.41 -10.18
CA MET A 15 -16.72 -0.49 -11.18
C MET A 15 -16.71 -1.89 -11.79
N SER A 16 -16.45 -1.95 -13.09
CA SER A 16 -16.28 -3.21 -13.83
C SER A 16 -14.79 -3.46 -14.06
N PHE A 17 -14.40 -4.72 -14.00
CA PHE A 17 -13.04 -5.15 -14.31
C PHE A 17 -13.08 -6.56 -14.89
N SER A 18 -12.01 -6.92 -15.60
CA SER A 18 -11.82 -8.27 -16.14
C SER A 18 -10.96 -9.08 -15.17
N ILE A 19 -11.31 -10.36 -15.00
CA ILE A 19 -10.55 -11.31 -14.19
C ILE A 19 -10.46 -12.65 -14.95
N ASN A 20 -9.37 -13.37 -14.74
CA ASN A 20 -9.23 -14.73 -15.25
C ASN A 20 -10.34 -15.63 -14.66
N CYS A 21 -10.96 -16.48 -15.48
CA CYS A 21 -12.02 -17.39 -15.06
C CYS A 21 -11.59 -18.29 -13.88
N ASP A 22 -10.39 -18.88 -13.93
CA ASP A 22 -9.87 -19.74 -12.88
C ASP A 22 -9.74 -19.00 -11.54
N MET A 23 -9.42 -17.71 -11.60
CA MET A 23 -9.32 -16.85 -10.41
C MET A 23 -10.70 -16.50 -9.86
N LEU A 24 -11.69 -16.28 -10.73
CA LEU A 24 -13.07 -16.06 -10.31
C LEU A 24 -13.65 -17.29 -9.60
N ASP A 25 -13.35 -18.49 -10.09
CA ASP A 25 -13.81 -19.74 -9.49
C ASP A 25 -13.20 -19.93 -8.11
N LYS A 26 -11.88 -19.75 -7.97
CA LYS A 26 -11.18 -19.80 -6.68
C LYS A 26 -11.71 -18.77 -5.70
N LEU A 27 -11.88 -17.53 -6.15
CA LEU A 27 -12.45 -16.45 -5.34
C LEU A 27 -13.85 -16.81 -4.84
N THR A 28 -14.70 -17.34 -5.72
CA THR A 28 -16.09 -17.68 -5.39
C THR A 28 -16.14 -18.83 -4.39
N ALA A 29 -15.34 -19.89 -4.60
CA ALA A 29 -15.24 -21.02 -3.67
C ALA A 29 -14.78 -20.58 -2.28
N TYR A 30 -13.70 -19.79 -2.21
CA TYR A 30 -13.17 -19.29 -0.94
C TYR A 30 -14.15 -18.37 -0.20
N CYS A 31 -14.81 -17.46 -0.92
CA CYS A 31 -15.84 -16.59 -0.34
C CYS A 31 -17.03 -17.39 0.21
N SER A 32 -17.45 -18.46 -0.49
CA SER A 32 -18.50 -19.36 -0.03
C SER A 32 -18.11 -20.09 1.25
N GLU A 33 -16.87 -20.58 1.33
CA GLU A 33 -16.35 -21.28 2.53
C GLU A 33 -16.26 -20.34 3.74
N ARG A 34 -15.80 -19.11 3.53
CA ARG A 34 -15.58 -18.11 4.59
C ARG A 34 -16.83 -17.32 4.96
N GLY A 35 -17.92 -17.43 4.19
CA GLY A 35 -19.15 -16.68 4.39
C GLY A 35 -19.00 -15.18 4.14
N CYS A 36 -18.09 -14.76 3.25
CA CYS A 36 -17.86 -13.34 2.93
C CYS A 36 -18.26 -13.02 1.48
N SER A 37 -18.54 -11.74 1.19
CA SER A 37 -18.83 -11.33 -0.18
C SER A 37 -17.54 -11.16 -1.00
N ARG A 38 -17.60 -11.48 -2.29
CA ARG A 38 -16.50 -11.27 -3.24
C ARG A 38 -16.02 -9.82 -3.26
N SER A 39 -16.97 -8.88 -3.24
CA SER A 39 -16.67 -7.45 -3.22
C SER A 39 -15.91 -7.05 -1.96
N TRP A 40 -16.30 -7.57 -0.79
CA TRP A 40 -15.59 -7.28 0.45
C TRP A 40 -14.15 -7.79 0.42
N LEU A 41 -13.93 -9.02 -0.06
CA LEU A 41 -12.59 -9.59 -0.13
C LEU A 41 -11.72 -8.84 -1.14
N ILE A 42 -12.25 -8.53 -2.33
CA ILE A 42 -11.53 -7.75 -3.34
C ILE A 42 -11.18 -6.36 -2.81
N SER A 43 -12.12 -5.66 -2.17
CA SER A 43 -11.84 -4.34 -1.58
C SER A 43 -10.73 -4.42 -0.53
N LYS A 44 -10.73 -5.45 0.32
CA LYS A 44 -9.68 -5.62 1.34
C LYS A 44 -8.32 -5.95 0.75
N ALA A 45 -8.29 -6.81 -0.25
CA ALA A 45 -7.06 -7.12 -0.97
C ALA A 45 -6.49 -5.89 -1.68
N LEU A 46 -7.36 -5.10 -2.32
CA LEU A 46 -6.95 -3.87 -3.01
C LEU A 46 -6.47 -2.80 -2.03
N GLU A 47 -7.15 -2.63 -0.88
CA GLU A 47 -6.70 -1.71 0.18
C GLU A 47 -5.28 -2.04 0.66
N ALA A 48 -5.00 -3.33 0.90
CA ALA A 48 -3.67 -3.78 1.33
C ALA A 48 -2.62 -3.57 0.24
N TYR A 49 -2.89 -4.05 -0.98
CA TYR A 49 -1.95 -3.94 -2.09
C TYR A 49 -1.65 -2.48 -2.49
N LEU A 50 -2.67 -1.61 -2.43
CA LEU A 50 -2.47 -0.19 -2.72
C LEU A 50 -1.62 0.50 -1.64
N ALA A 51 -1.75 0.10 -0.37
CA ALA A 51 -0.91 0.63 0.70
C ALA A 51 0.56 0.27 0.46
N GLU A 52 0.85 -0.99 0.12
CA GLU A 52 2.21 -1.45 -0.24
C GLU A 52 2.77 -0.65 -1.43
N CYS A 53 1.98 -0.48 -2.50
CA CYS A 53 2.40 0.29 -3.67
C CYS A 53 2.72 1.76 -3.36
N LEU A 54 2.01 2.36 -2.40
CA LEU A 54 2.24 3.75 -1.99
C LEU A 54 3.49 3.88 -1.12
N GLU A 55 3.75 2.90 -0.25
CA GLU A 55 4.98 2.81 0.54
C GLU A 55 6.20 2.66 -0.37
N ASP A 56 6.18 1.68 -1.28
CA ASP A 56 7.25 1.46 -2.27
C ASP A 56 7.56 2.71 -3.08
N LYS A 57 6.52 3.45 -3.46
CA LYS A 57 6.67 4.71 -4.18
C LYS A 57 7.35 5.77 -3.32
N ALA A 58 6.93 5.93 -2.07
CA ALA A 58 7.51 6.91 -1.15
C ALA A 58 8.99 6.58 -0.85
N ASP A 59 9.31 5.31 -0.67
CA ASP A 59 10.67 4.83 -0.47
C ASP A 59 11.55 5.11 -1.69
N TYR A 60 11.04 4.82 -2.89
CA TYR A 60 11.73 5.13 -4.13
C TYR A 60 11.98 6.64 -4.28
N GLU A 61 10.97 7.48 -4.02
CA GLU A 61 11.11 8.94 -4.11
C GLU A 61 12.16 9.45 -3.12
N THR A 62 12.13 8.96 -1.88
CA THR A 62 13.12 9.29 -0.84
C THR A 62 14.54 8.88 -1.24
N ALA A 63 14.70 7.65 -1.74
CA ALA A 63 15.99 7.15 -2.20
C ALA A 63 16.52 7.96 -3.41
N ALA A 64 15.65 8.30 -4.35
CA ALA A 64 15.99 9.10 -5.52
C ALA A 64 16.40 10.53 -5.14
N GLU A 65 15.76 11.13 -4.14
CA GLU A 65 16.13 12.44 -3.61
C GLU A 65 17.49 12.40 -2.90
N ALA A 66 17.69 11.42 -2.01
CA ALA A 66 18.97 11.22 -1.34
C ALA A 66 20.12 11.00 -2.34
N TRP A 67 19.86 10.24 -3.41
CA TRP A 67 20.82 10.03 -4.50
C TRP A 67 21.17 11.34 -5.22
N LYS A 68 20.15 12.12 -5.61
CA LYS A 68 20.37 13.43 -6.27
C LYS A 68 21.15 14.39 -5.38
N GLU A 69 20.91 14.40 -4.07
CA GLU A 69 21.68 15.22 -3.14
C GLU A 69 23.14 14.75 -3.03
N PHE A 70 23.36 13.44 -2.99
CA PHE A 70 24.70 12.87 -2.97
C PHE A 70 25.49 13.24 -4.23
N GLU A 71 24.88 13.13 -5.41
CA GLU A 71 25.47 13.58 -6.68
C GLU A 71 25.79 15.08 -6.65
N LYS A 72 24.86 15.93 -6.16
CA LYS A 72 25.10 17.38 -6.01
C LYS A 72 26.25 17.70 -5.05
N LYS A 73 26.44 16.90 -3.99
CA LYS A 73 27.54 17.05 -3.02
C LYS A 73 28.87 16.48 -3.55
N GLY A 74 28.91 16.03 -4.81
CA GLY A 74 30.11 15.51 -5.48
C GLY A 74 30.49 14.10 -5.05
N GLY A 75 29.55 13.33 -4.51
CA GLY A 75 29.80 11.96 -4.07
C GLY A 75 30.72 11.85 -2.85
N LYS A 76 30.78 12.89 -2.01
CA LYS A 76 31.58 12.87 -0.78
C LYS A 76 31.13 11.72 0.12
N THR A 77 32.05 10.81 0.38
CA THR A 77 31.90 9.71 1.33
C THR A 77 32.77 9.97 2.54
N TYR A 78 32.33 9.46 3.69
CA TYR A 78 33.06 9.57 4.96
C TYR A 78 33.38 8.17 5.45
N THR A 79 34.52 7.99 6.11
CA THR A 79 34.85 6.71 6.75
C THR A 79 34.08 6.56 8.06
N SER A 80 33.93 5.33 8.54
CA SER A 80 33.24 5.08 9.82
C SER A 80 33.91 5.77 11.01
N ASP A 81 35.23 5.93 10.98
CA ASP A 81 35.99 6.54 12.07
C ASP A 81 35.80 8.07 12.10
N ASP A 82 35.67 8.70 10.94
CA ASP A 82 35.34 10.13 10.83
C ASP A 82 33.94 10.42 11.39
N LEU A 83 32.96 9.58 11.02
CA LEU A 83 31.59 9.72 11.51
C LEU A 83 31.50 9.50 13.02
N ARG A 84 32.19 8.49 13.56
CA ARG A 84 32.22 8.23 15.01
C ARG A 84 32.77 9.41 15.80
N LYS A 85 33.86 10.01 15.31
CA LYS A 85 34.46 11.20 15.92
C LYS A 85 33.55 12.42 15.86
N GLU A 86 32.81 12.61 14.76
CA GLU A 86 31.90 13.74 14.56
C GLU A 86 30.60 13.60 15.40
N PHE A 87 30.07 12.39 15.51
CA PHE A 87 28.83 12.11 16.25
C PHE A 87 29.04 11.70 17.72
N GLY A 88 30.29 11.61 18.18
CA GLY A 88 30.63 11.25 19.56
C GLY A 88 30.34 9.78 19.92
N LEU A 89 30.50 8.88 18.95
CA LEU A 89 30.26 7.43 19.05
C LEU A 89 31.56 6.63 19.22
#